data_AF-A0A926CQ63-F1
#
_entry.id   AF-A0A926CQ63-F1
#
_cell.length_a   1.000
_cell.length_b   1.000
_cell.length_c   1.000
_cell.angle_alpha   90.00
_cell.angle_beta   90.00
_cell.angle_gamma   90.00
#
_symmetry.space_group_name_H-M   'P 1'
#
loop_
_entity.id
_entity.type
_entity.pdbx_description
1 polymer ?
#
loop_
_entity_poly.entity_id
_entity_poly.type
_entity_poly.pdbx_seq_one_letter_code
_entity_poly.pdbx_strand_id
1 'polypeptide(L)'
;MSCSPFDLKDFFFGELPPTERSTVEKHLGACPECREELAALTGTRAALMSVADEEPPRRIAFVSDKVFEPRWWQRLWASGPGLGFAAAAMLALAIVVHGFAMRPVTITTTKPATAPLVDLNAEVDRRVKTEVARIMAENESAQTGKVLEVVNARLRQSDQKNHQVLWLIRESLERMDKRNAMVVKRASYDSE
;
A
#
# COMPACT_ATOMS: atom_id res chain seq x y z
N MET A 1 -14.72 24.10 -6.20
CA MET A 1 -15.08 25.25 -7.06
C MET A 1 -15.41 26.38 -6.10
N SER A 2 -14.65 27.47 -6.17
CA SER A 2 -14.53 28.43 -5.08
C SER A 2 -15.61 29.51 -5.18
N CYS A 3 -16.74 29.32 -4.50
CA CYS A 3 -17.60 30.42 -4.11
C CYS A 3 -16.84 31.25 -3.07
N SER A 4 -16.08 32.26 -3.50
CA SER A 4 -15.33 33.19 -2.63
C SER A 4 -15.92 34.59 -2.81
N PRO A 5 -16.30 35.26 -1.70
CA PRO A 5 -15.29 35.88 -0.84
C PRO A 5 -15.16 35.32 0.60
N PHE A 6 -15.96 34.34 1.02
CA PHE A 6 -16.02 33.89 2.43
C PHE A 6 -15.54 32.43 2.60
N ASP A 7 -15.04 32.08 3.79
CA ASP A 7 -14.72 30.69 4.15
C ASP A 7 -15.92 30.04 4.85
N LEU A 8 -16.46 28.98 4.23
CA LEU A 8 -17.59 28.22 4.78
C LEU A 8 -17.20 27.44 6.06
N LYS A 9 -15.91 27.08 6.22
CA LYS A 9 -15.42 26.37 7.41
C LYS A 9 -15.44 27.29 8.62
N ASP A 10 -15.00 28.53 8.46
CA ASP A 10 -15.03 29.53 9.53
C ASP A 10 -16.48 29.85 9.96
N PHE A 11 -17.43 29.83 9.02
CA PHE A 11 -18.86 29.91 9.35
C PHE A 11 -19.32 28.68 10.17
N PHE A 12 -18.91 27.48 9.76
CA PHE A 12 -19.28 26.22 10.41
C PHE A 12 -18.68 26.04 11.82
N PHE A 13 -17.41 26.42 12.02
CA PHE A 13 -16.75 26.44 13.33
C PHE A 13 -17.13 27.66 14.17
N GLY A 14 -17.76 28.65 13.53
CA GLY A 14 -18.31 29.82 14.18
C GLY A 14 -17.32 30.94 14.47
N GLU A 15 -16.19 30.92 13.77
CA GLU A 15 -15.07 31.87 13.87
C GLU A 15 -15.33 33.16 13.07
N LEU A 16 -16.35 33.19 12.22
CA LEU A 16 -16.72 34.37 11.43
C LEU A 16 -17.29 35.53 12.27
N PRO A 17 -16.89 36.80 12.01
CA PRO A 17 -17.53 37.98 12.56
C PRO A 17 -19.04 38.05 12.24
N PRO A 18 -19.86 38.70 13.08
CA PRO A 18 -21.32 38.75 12.90
C PRO A 18 -21.75 39.44 11.59
N THR A 19 -20.97 40.40 11.09
CA THR A 19 -21.21 41.09 9.81
C THR A 19 -21.07 40.13 8.62
N GLU A 20 -20.06 39.26 8.65
CA GLU A 20 -19.78 38.30 7.59
C GLU A 20 -20.75 37.12 7.63
N ARG A 21 -21.14 36.66 8.82
CA ARG A 21 -22.15 35.60 9.01
C ARG A 21 -23.45 35.87 8.24
N SER A 22 -23.99 37.08 8.37
CA SER A 22 -25.24 37.44 7.67
C SER A 22 -25.11 37.39 6.15
N THR A 23 -23.90 37.58 5.62
CA THR A 23 -23.60 37.50 4.19
C THR A 23 -23.54 36.04 3.73
N VAL A 24 -22.94 35.16 4.54
CA VAL A 24 -22.89 33.72 4.27
C VAL A 24 -24.29 33.10 4.33
N GLU A 25 -25.12 33.46 5.30
CA GLU A 25 -26.51 32.96 5.41
C GLU A 25 -27.34 33.31 4.18
N LYS A 26 -27.23 34.55 3.68
CA LYS A 26 -27.88 34.96 2.43
C LYS A 26 -27.39 34.14 1.23
N HIS A 27 -26.09 33.88 1.16
CA HIS A 27 -25.52 33.06 0.10
C HIS A 27 -25.99 31.60 0.16
N LEU A 28 -26.05 31.01 1.36
CA LEU A 28 -26.58 29.65 1.57
C LEU A 28 -28.04 29.53 1.13
N GLY A 29 -28.83 30.61 1.20
CA GLY A 29 -30.18 30.64 0.64
C GLY A 29 -30.20 30.53 -0.89
N ALA A 30 -29.24 31.14 -1.59
CA ALA A 30 -29.20 31.21 -3.05
C ALA A 30 -28.40 30.09 -3.72
N CYS A 31 -27.36 29.55 -3.06
CA CYS A 31 -26.42 28.61 -3.68
C CYS A 31 -26.66 27.17 -3.19
N PRO A 32 -27.08 26.23 -4.07
CA PRO A 32 -27.24 24.83 -3.72
C PRO A 32 -25.91 24.14 -3.41
N GLU A 33 -24.83 24.46 -4.13
CA GLU A 33 -23.51 23.83 -3.94
C GLU A 33 -22.97 24.09 -2.52
N CYS A 34 -23.05 25.33 -2.03
CA CYS A 34 -22.61 25.65 -0.67
C CYS A 34 -23.49 24.99 0.42
N ARG A 35 -24.77 24.70 0.14
CA ARG A 35 -25.62 23.93 1.06
C ARG A 35 -25.22 22.46 1.13
N GLU A 36 -24.88 21.87 -0.02
CA GLU A 36 -24.36 20.50 -0.08
C GLU A 36 -23.03 20.39 0.67
N GLU A 37 -22.14 21.36 0.50
CA GLU A 37 -20.87 21.42 1.23
C GLU A 37 -21.09 21.55 2.75
N LEU A 38 -22.01 22.42 3.19
CA LEU A 38 -22.36 22.56 4.60
C LEU A 38 -22.97 21.27 5.18
N ALA A 39 -23.81 20.57 4.39
CA ALA A 39 -24.35 19.27 4.77
C ALA A 39 -23.25 18.20 4.91
N ALA A 40 -22.26 18.20 4.02
CA ALA A 40 -21.10 17.30 4.09
C ALA A 40 -20.23 17.56 5.33
N LEU A 41 -19.97 18.84 5.65
CA LEU A 41 -19.26 19.23 6.89
C LEU A 41 -20.02 18.79 8.14
N THR A 42 -21.34 18.98 8.15
CA THR A 42 -22.21 18.57 9.26
C THR A 42 -22.20 17.05 9.44
N GLY A 43 -22.29 16.29 8.34
CA GLY A 43 -22.21 14.83 8.35
C GLY A 43 -20.86 14.32 8.87
N THR A 44 -19.76 14.96 8.46
CA THR A 44 -18.41 14.62 8.93
C THR A 44 -18.26 14.85 10.43
N ARG A 45 -18.76 15.99 10.94
CA ARG A 45 -18.75 16.26 12.39
C ARG A 45 -19.56 15.22 13.16
N ALA A 46 -20.73 14.85 12.67
CA ALA A 46 -21.54 13.80 13.30
C ALA A 46 -20.82 12.45 13.33
N ALA A 47 -20.14 12.06 12.23
CA ALA A 47 -19.35 10.84 12.17
C ALA A 47 -18.16 10.88 13.15
N LEU A 48 -17.43 11.99 13.23
CA LEU A 48 -16.32 12.15 14.18
C LEU A 48 -16.80 12.06 15.63
N MET A 49 -17.96 12.65 15.95
CA MET A 49 -18.55 12.58 17.29
C MET A 49 -19.16 11.21 17.63
N SER A 50 -19.30 10.30 16.66
CA SER A 50 -19.72 8.91 16.90
C SER A 50 -18.58 7.97 17.29
N VAL A 51 -17.33 8.40 17.08
CA VAL A 51 -16.15 7.62 17.48
C VAL A 51 -15.98 7.75 19.00
N ALA A 52 -15.65 6.64 19.66
CA ALA A 52 -15.35 6.67 21.09
C ALA A 52 -14.09 7.49 21.36
N ASP A 53 -14.12 8.33 22.38
CA ASP A 53 -12.93 9.04 22.86
C ASP A 53 -11.93 8.02 23.41
N GLU A 54 -10.90 7.74 22.61
CA GLU A 54 -9.76 6.91 23.01
C GLU A 54 -8.66 7.82 23.57
N GLU A 55 -8.16 7.49 24.76
CA GLU A 55 -7.05 8.22 25.36
C GLU A 55 -5.80 8.10 24.45
N PRO A 56 -5.18 9.21 24.02
CA PRO A 56 -3.97 9.15 23.22
C PRO A 56 -2.89 8.36 23.97
N PRO A 57 -2.15 7.45 23.30
CA PRO A 57 -1.20 6.58 23.96
C PRO A 57 -0.14 7.41 24.69
N ARG A 58 -0.09 7.27 26.02
CA ARG A 58 0.84 7.99 26.91
C ARG A 58 2.31 7.65 26.69
N ARG A 59 2.61 6.74 25.75
CA ARG A 59 3.95 6.37 25.29
C ARG A 59 4.16 6.90 23.87
N ILE A 60 3.93 8.19 23.67
CA ILE A 60 4.56 8.91 22.57
C ILE A 60 6.06 8.99 22.88
N ALA A 61 6.83 8.02 22.39
CA ALA A 61 8.24 8.24 22.20
C ALA A 61 8.36 9.39 21.21
N PHE A 62 8.72 10.58 21.69
CA PHE A 62 9.09 11.68 20.81
C PHE A 62 10.20 11.14 19.91
N VAL A 63 9.91 10.94 18.63
CA VAL A 63 10.94 10.71 17.60
C VAL A 63 11.66 12.05 17.38
N SER A 64 12.35 12.50 18.42
CA SER A 64 13.28 13.62 18.45
C SER A 64 14.12 13.56 19.72
N ASP A 65 14.59 12.35 20.06
CA ASP A 65 15.52 12.20 21.16
C ASP A 65 16.78 11.52 20.62
N LYS A 66 17.92 12.19 20.79
CA LYS A 66 19.26 11.80 20.36
C LYS A 66 19.76 10.57 21.13
N VAL A 67 19.04 9.45 21.04
CA VAL A 67 19.33 8.26 21.85
C VAL A 67 20.43 7.37 21.24
N PHE A 68 21.02 7.77 20.12
CA PHE A 68 22.16 7.08 19.53
C PHE A 68 23.26 8.05 19.07
N GLU A 69 23.88 8.76 20.01
CA GLU A 69 25.25 9.22 19.76
C GLU A 69 26.19 8.02 19.96
N PRO A 70 26.84 7.51 18.89
CA PRO A 70 27.75 6.39 19.02
C PRO A 70 28.92 6.80 19.92
N ARG A 71 29.28 5.91 20.85
CA ARG A 71 30.45 6.11 21.72
C ARG A 71 31.70 6.35 20.86
N TRP A 72 32.67 7.14 21.35
CA TRP A 72 33.89 7.46 20.60
C TRP A 72 34.63 6.21 20.08
N TRP A 73 34.59 5.10 20.82
CA TRP A 73 35.13 3.81 20.38
C TRP A 73 34.33 3.18 19.23
N GLN A 74 33.00 3.25 19.28
CA GLN A 74 32.13 2.81 18.19
C GLN A 74 32.34 3.66 16.93
N ARG A 75 32.60 4.96 17.10
CA ARG A 75 32.91 5.87 15.98
C ARG A 75 34.25 5.55 15.33
N LEU A 76 35.24 5.07 16.11
CA LEU A 76 36.51 4.59 15.61
C LEU A 76 36.38 3.26 14.84
N TRP A 77 35.50 2.36 15.30
CA TRP A 77 35.24 1.07 14.64
C TRP A 77 34.26 1.19 13.47
N ALA A 78 33.42 2.22 13.45
CA ALA A 78 32.50 2.56 12.36
C ALA A 78 33.17 3.41 11.25
N SER A 79 34.51 3.49 11.23
CA SER A 79 35.30 4.12 10.18
C SER A 79 35.24 3.31 8.88
N GLY A 80 34.06 3.26 8.24
CA GLY A 80 33.72 2.37 7.13
C GLY A 80 34.80 2.25 6.03
N PRO A 81 35.29 3.36 5.44
CA PRO A 81 36.32 3.29 4.40
C PRO A 81 37.73 3.03 4.94
N GLY A 82 38.07 3.56 6.12
CA GLY A 82 39.44 3.55 6.65
C GLY A 82 39.95 2.15 6.98
N LEU A 83 39.09 1.31 7.58
CA LEU A 83 39.43 -0.09 7.87
C LEU A 83 39.54 -0.93 6.59
N GLY A 84 38.73 -0.63 5.57
CA GLY A 84 38.81 -1.28 4.26
C GLY A 84 40.14 -1.00 3.55
N PHE A 85 40.58 0.25 3.53
CA PHE A 85 41.88 0.62 2.95
C PHE A 85 43.06 0.02 3.73
N ALA A 86 43.00 -0.02 5.06
CA ALA A 86 44.04 -0.65 5.87
C ALA A 86 44.14 -2.17 5.62
N ALA A 87 43.00 -2.86 5.49
CA ALA A 87 42.96 -4.28 5.16
C ALA A 87 43.49 -4.55 3.73
N ALA A 88 43.09 -3.74 2.76
CA ALA A 88 43.57 -3.84 1.38
C ALA A 88 45.09 -3.57 1.28
N ALA A 89 45.60 -2.59 2.02
CA ALA A 89 47.02 -2.30 2.08
C ALA A 89 47.82 -3.46 2.70
N MET A 90 47.35 -4.03 3.82
CA MET A 90 47.96 -5.21 4.45
C MET A 90 47.96 -6.42 3.51
N LEU A 91 46.85 -6.67 2.81
CA LEU A 91 46.75 -7.75 1.82
C LEU A 91 47.73 -7.56 0.66
N ALA A 92 47.81 -6.34 0.10
CA ALA A 92 48.74 -6.04 -0.99
C ALA A 92 50.20 -6.25 -0.55
N LEU A 93 50.55 -5.80 0.66
CA LEU A 93 51.88 -5.98 1.22
C LEU A 93 52.21 -7.46 1.44
N ALA A 94 51.25 -8.25 1.94
CA ALA A 94 51.39 -9.68 2.10
C ALA A 94 51.62 -10.39 0.74
N ILE A 95 50.89 -10.01 -0.31
CA ILE A 95 51.06 -10.57 -1.66
C ILE A 95 52.46 -10.24 -2.22
N VAL A 96 52.93 -9.00 -2.07
CA VAL A 96 54.26 -8.59 -2.55
C VAL A 96 55.36 -9.34 -1.79
N VAL A 97 55.26 -9.43 -0.46
CA VAL A 97 56.22 -10.18 0.36
C VAL A 97 56.20 -11.66 -0.01
N HIS A 98 55.02 -12.23 -0.23
CA HIS A 98 54.89 -13.63 -0.63
C HIS A 98 55.48 -13.90 -2.01
N GLY A 99 55.26 -13.01 -2.98
CA GLY A 99 55.84 -13.10 -4.32
C GLY A 99 57.35 -12.91 -4.35
N PHE A 100 57.92 -12.14 -3.43
CA PHE A 100 59.38 -12.00 -3.27
C PHE A 100 60.01 -13.15 -2.47
N ALA A 101 59.32 -13.66 -1.45
CA ALA A 101 59.83 -14.71 -0.58
C ALA A 101 59.68 -16.12 -1.20
N MET A 102 58.64 -16.36 -1.99
CA MET A 102 58.47 -17.60 -2.74
C MET A 102 59.19 -17.48 -4.09
N ARG A 103 60.26 -18.26 -4.26
CA ARG A 103 60.91 -18.44 -5.56
C ARG A 103 59.84 -18.83 -6.60
N PRO A 104 59.86 -18.27 -7.83
CA PRO A 104 58.89 -18.62 -8.85
C PRO A 104 58.98 -20.13 -9.10
N VAL A 105 57.92 -20.86 -8.75
CA VAL A 105 57.73 -22.24 -9.18
C VAL A 105 57.65 -22.17 -10.69
N THR A 106 58.65 -22.74 -11.36
CA THR A 106 58.65 -22.87 -12.81
C THR A 106 57.51 -23.83 -13.14
N ILE A 107 56.37 -23.27 -13.56
CA ILE A 107 55.24 -24.08 -14.03
C ILE A 107 55.68 -24.60 -15.38
N THR A 108 56.13 -25.85 -15.42
CA THR A 108 56.35 -26.55 -16.68
C THR A 108 54.97 -26.74 -17.29
N THR A 109 54.58 -25.84 -18.19
CA THR A 109 53.38 -25.96 -19.01
C THR A 109 53.51 -27.22 -19.84
N THR A 110 53.04 -28.32 -19.29
CA THR A 110 52.89 -29.57 -20.02
C THR A 110 51.71 -29.32 -20.95
N LYS A 111 52.02 -29.14 -22.23
CA LYS A 111 51.03 -29.08 -23.32
C LYS A 111 49.97 -30.15 -23.05
N PRO A 112 48.68 -29.80 -22.83
CA PRO A 112 47.69 -30.79 -22.48
C PRO A 112 47.64 -31.83 -23.59
N ALA A 113 47.89 -33.09 -23.23
CA ALA A 113 47.51 -34.21 -24.07
C ALA A 113 46.04 -34.05 -24.40
N THR A 114 45.72 -34.14 -25.68
CA THR A 114 44.42 -33.92 -26.29
C THR A 114 43.37 -34.86 -25.65
N ALA A 115 42.80 -34.45 -24.52
CA ALA A 115 41.54 -34.98 -24.07
C ALA A 115 40.46 -34.51 -25.07
N PRO A 116 39.44 -35.33 -25.39
CA PRO A 116 38.35 -34.87 -26.24
C PRO A 116 37.76 -33.61 -25.62
N LEU A 117 37.71 -32.54 -26.42
CA LEU A 117 36.98 -31.31 -26.13
C LEU A 117 35.51 -31.69 -25.96
N VAL A 118 35.11 -32.09 -24.75
CA VAL A 118 33.71 -32.08 -24.37
C VAL A 118 33.32 -30.61 -24.42
N ASP A 119 32.43 -30.27 -25.36
CA ASP A 119 31.86 -28.94 -25.45
C ASP A 119 30.99 -28.71 -24.21
N LEU A 120 31.64 -28.21 -23.16
CA LEU A 120 31.04 -27.93 -21.85
C LEU A 120 29.80 -27.03 -22.02
N ASN A 121 29.82 -26.14 -23.01
CA ASN A 121 28.69 -25.26 -23.29
C ASN A 121 27.48 -26.05 -23.80
N ALA A 122 27.69 -27.04 -24.68
CA ALA A 122 26.62 -27.91 -25.17
C ALA A 122 25.99 -28.77 -24.05
N GLU A 123 26.80 -29.24 -23.10
CA GLU A 123 26.31 -29.99 -21.94
C GLU A 123 25.55 -29.09 -20.95
N VAL A 124 26.05 -27.87 -20.71
CA VAL A 124 25.34 -26.87 -19.88
C VAL A 124 24.01 -26.50 -20.52
N ASP A 125 23.97 -26.23 -21.83
CA ASP A 125 22.74 -25.92 -22.55
C ASP A 125 21.72 -27.05 -22.48
N ARG A 126 22.19 -28.30 -22.56
CA ARG A 126 21.33 -29.47 -22.42
C ARG A 126 20.69 -29.53 -21.03
N ARG A 127 21.49 -29.34 -19.98
CA ARG A 127 21.01 -29.36 -18.58
C ARG A 127 20.03 -28.23 -18.30
N VAL A 128 20.33 -27.02 -18.76
CA VAL A 128 19.44 -25.87 -18.60
C VAL A 128 18.11 -26.10 -19.31
N LYS A 129 18.12 -26.59 -20.56
CA LYS A 129 16.87 -26.89 -21.29
C LYS A 129 16.02 -27.94 -20.58
N THR A 130 16.64 -29.01 -20.08
CA THR A 130 15.92 -30.04 -19.33
C THR A 130 15.29 -29.49 -18.05
N GLU A 131 16.03 -28.67 -17.32
CA GLU A 131 15.55 -28.11 -16.06
C GLU A 131 14.46 -27.05 -16.27
N VAL A 132 14.60 -26.20 -17.28
CA VAL A 132 13.56 -25.22 -17.66
C VAL A 132 12.28 -25.93 -18.09
N ALA A 133 12.38 -27.00 -18.91
CA ALA A 133 11.20 -27.78 -19.32
C ALA A 133 10.49 -28.41 -18.11
N ARG A 134 11.25 -28.92 -17.13
CA ARG A 134 10.72 -29.47 -15.88
C ARG A 134 9.96 -28.43 -15.07
N ILE A 135 10.57 -27.25 -14.88
CA ILE A 135 9.97 -26.14 -14.13
C ILE A 135 8.71 -25.61 -14.83
N MET A 136 8.72 -25.50 -16.15
CA MET A 136 7.55 -25.04 -16.91
C MET A 136 6.37 -26.01 -16.80
N ALA A 137 6.62 -27.33 -16.90
CA ALA A 137 5.57 -28.33 -16.73
C ALA A 137 4.97 -28.34 -15.32
N GLU A 138 5.80 -28.19 -14.29
CA GLU A 138 5.35 -28.10 -12.90
C GLU A 138 4.50 -26.83 -12.68
N ASN A 139 4.97 -25.69 -13.18
CA ASN A 139 4.26 -24.41 -13.06
C ASN A 139 2.93 -24.38 -13.81
N GLU A 140 2.84 -24.92 -15.02
CA GLU A 140 1.60 -24.91 -15.82
C GLU A 140 0.46 -25.67 -15.10
N SER A 141 0.78 -26.82 -14.51
CA SER A 141 -0.18 -27.60 -13.71
C SER A 141 -0.64 -26.86 -12.45
N ALA A 142 0.30 -26.21 -11.75
CA ALA A 142 0.00 -25.45 -10.55
C ALA A 142 -0.76 -24.14 -10.85
N GLN A 143 -0.49 -23.50 -11.99
CA GLN A 143 -1.15 -22.26 -12.39
C GLN A 143 -2.60 -22.50 -12.82
N THR A 144 -2.88 -23.56 -13.55
CA THR A 144 -4.25 -23.88 -13.99
C THR A 144 -5.20 -24.03 -12.80
N GLY A 145 -4.75 -24.71 -11.73
CA GLY A 145 -5.51 -24.84 -10.49
C GLY A 145 -5.78 -23.49 -9.81
N LYS A 146 -4.74 -22.66 -9.67
CA LYS A 146 -4.86 -21.32 -9.05
C LYS A 146 -5.77 -20.39 -9.84
N VAL A 147 -5.71 -20.42 -11.17
CA VAL A 147 -6.58 -19.60 -12.03
C VAL A 147 -8.04 -20.01 -11.86
N LEU A 148 -8.32 -21.32 -11.86
CA LEU A 148 -9.68 -21.83 -11.61
C LEU A 148 -10.18 -21.45 -10.22
N GLU A 149 -9.32 -21.50 -9.20
CA GLU A 149 -9.66 -21.08 -7.83
C GLU A 149 -10.02 -19.59 -7.78
N VAL A 150 -9.19 -18.71 -8.36
CA VAL A 150 -9.42 -17.26 -8.38
C VAL A 150 -10.70 -16.90 -9.13
N VAL A 151 -10.94 -17.54 -10.29
CA VAL A 151 -12.16 -17.33 -11.08
C VAL A 151 -13.39 -17.77 -10.29
N ASN A 152 -13.37 -18.95 -9.67
CA ASN A 152 -14.49 -19.44 -8.87
C ASN A 152 -14.74 -18.57 -7.63
N ALA A 153 -13.69 -18.08 -6.97
CA ALA A 153 -13.81 -17.14 -5.86
C ALA A 153 -14.48 -15.83 -6.31
N ARG A 154 -14.12 -15.31 -7.48
CA ARG A 154 -14.72 -14.10 -8.07
C ARG A 154 -16.21 -14.30 -8.39
N LEU A 155 -16.57 -15.44 -8.95
CA LEU A 155 -17.97 -15.79 -9.25
C LEU A 155 -18.82 -15.84 -7.98
N ARG A 156 -18.36 -16.54 -6.94
CA ARG A 156 -19.06 -16.60 -5.64
C ARG A 156 -19.26 -15.21 -5.02
N GLN A 157 -18.24 -14.35 -5.09
CA GLN A 157 -18.35 -12.98 -4.59
C GLN A 157 -19.39 -12.17 -5.39
N SER A 158 -19.44 -12.35 -6.71
CA SER A 158 -20.44 -11.70 -7.57
C SER A 158 -21.86 -12.16 -7.22
N ASP A 159 -22.07 -13.47 -7.05
CA ASP A 159 -23.37 -14.03 -6.70
C ASP A 159 -23.87 -13.50 -5.35
N GLN A 160 -22.98 -13.43 -4.35
CA GLN A 160 -23.32 -12.85 -3.05
C GLN A 160 -23.75 -11.38 -3.14
N LYS A 161 -23.04 -10.56 -3.93
CA LYS A 161 -23.41 -9.16 -4.16
C LYS A 161 -24.75 -9.04 -4.88
N ASN A 162 -24.97 -9.85 -5.91
CA ASN A 162 -26.24 -9.87 -6.64
C ASN A 162 -27.41 -10.22 -5.71
N HIS A 163 -27.24 -11.23 -4.84
CA HIS A 163 -28.25 -11.57 -3.84
C HIS A 163 -28.52 -10.45 -2.84
N GLN A 164 -27.48 -9.76 -2.36
CA GLN A 164 -27.65 -8.59 -1.48
C GLN A 164 -28.43 -7.47 -2.17
N VAL A 165 -28.11 -7.17 -3.43
CA VAL A 165 -28.81 -6.16 -4.22
C VAL A 165 -30.28 -6.54 -4.42
N LEU A 166 -30.56 -7.78 -4.80
CA LEU A 166 -31.94 -8.26 -4.97
C LEU A 166 -32.73 -8.22 -3.66
N TRP A 167 -32.09 -8.51 -2.52
CA TRP A 167 -32.72 -8.41 -1.21
C TRP A 167 -33.08 -6.96 -0.86
N LEU A 168 -32.16 -6.01 -1.08
CA LEU A 168 -32.40 -4.58 -0.88
C LEU A 168 -33.52 -4.03 -1.77
N ILE A 169 -33.56 -4.46 -3.04
CA ILE A 169 -34.63 -4.08 -3.98
C ILE A 169 -35.97 -4.62 -3.48
N ARG A 170 -36.04 -5.87 -3.04
CA ARG A 170 -37.28 -6.44 -2.47
C ARG A 170 -37.76 -5.64 -1.27
N GLU A 171 -36.85 -5.33 -0.34
CA GLU A 171 -37.19 -4.59 0.87
C GLU A 171 -37.68 -3.16 0.55
N SER A 172 -37.05 -2.48 -0.41
CA SER A 172 -37.47 -1.14 -0.82
C SER A 172 -38.86 -1.14 -1.45
N LEU A 173 -39.16 -2.13 -2.29
CA LEU A 173 -40.50 -2.32 -2.88
C LEU A 173 -41.56 -2.58 -1.81
N GLU A 174 -41.28 -3.46 -0.84
CA GLU A 174 -42.21 -3.72 0.27
C GLU A 174 -42.51 -2.46 1.11
N ARG A 175 -41.50 -1.62 1.36
CA ARG A 175 -41.69 -0.34 2.06
C ARG A 175 -42.53 0.64 1.23
N MET A 176 -42.32 0.69 -0.09
CA MET A 176 -43.11 1.51 -1.00
C MET A 176 -44.59 1.06 -1.03
N ASP A 177 -44.84 -0.24 -1.12
CA ASP A 177 -46.20 -0.79 -1.11
C ASP A 177 -46.93 -0.48 0.21
N LYS A 178 -46.25 -0.64 1.36
CA LYS A 178 -46.82 -0.26 2.66
C LYS A 178 -47.14 1.23 2.73
N ARG A 179 -46.25 2.08 2.22
CA ARG A 179 -46.47 3.54 2.18
C ARG A 179 -47.64 3.90 1.27
N ASN A 180 -47.72 3.30 0.09
CA ASN A 180 -48.82 3.51 -0.85
C ASN A 180 -50.16 3.07 -0.25
N ALA A 181 -50.21 1.89 0.39
CA ALA A 181 -51.40 1.40 1.07
C ALA A 181 -51.87 2.36 2.19
N MET A 182 -50.94 2.93 2.96
CA MET A 182 -51.26 3.93 3.99
C MET A 182 -51.81 5.23 3.39
N VAL A 183 -51.22 5.73 2.28
CA VAL A 183 -51.69 6.94 1.60
C VAL A 183 -53.09 6.74 1.03
N VAL A 184 -53.35 5.60 0.38
CA VAL A 184 -54.68 5.26 -0.16
C VAL A 184 -55.72 5.18 0.97
N LYS A 185 -55.39 4.52 2.09
CA LYS A 185 -56.28 4.43 3.24
C LYS A 185 -56.56 5.80 3.88
N ARG A 186 -55.60 6.70 3.90
CA ARG A 186 -55.81 8.07 4.42
C ARG A 186 -56.71 8.89 3.50
N ALA A 187 -56.49 8.80 2.18
CA ALA A 187 -57.33 9.48 1.19
C ALA A 187 -58.79 9.02 1.23
N SER A 188 -59.06 7.74 1.54
CA SER A 188 -60.44 7.26 1.70
C SER A 188 -61.14 7.76 2.98
N TYR A 189 -60.38 8.02 4.05
CA TYR A 189 -60.93 8.57 5.30
C TYR A 189 -61.28 10.07 5.19
N ASP A 190 -60.54 10.84 4.38
CA ASP A 190 -60.79 12.27 4.20
C ASP A 190 -61.97 12.57 3.25
N SER A 191 -62.58 11.54 2.64
CA SER A 191 -63.69 11.65 1.66
C SER A 191 -65.08 11.26 2.21
N GLU A 192 -65.18 10.87 3.48
CA GLU A 192 -66.44 10.63 4.21
C GLU A 192 -66.75 11.78 5.19
#